data_AF-A0A1E8PNF5-F1
#
_entry.id   AF-A0A1E8PNF5-F1
#
_cell.length_a   1.000
_cell.length_b   1.000
_cell.length_c   1.000
_cell.angle_alpha   90.00
_cell.angle_beta   90.00
_cell.angle_gamma   90.00
#
_symmetry.space_group_name_H-M   'P 1'
#
loop_
_entity.id
_entity.type
_entity.pdbx_description
1 polymer ?
#
loop_
_entity_poly.entity_id
_entity_poly.type
_entity_poly.pdbx_seq_one_letter_code
_entity_poly.pdbx_strand_id
1 'polypeptide(L)' 'MKIKMLKTIHGSIDGVTVIELQAGSEYTMADAARGERRAAAYIRRAEAVEVPDVATGGDQVAVAPERKARDKK' A
#
# COMPACT_ATOMS: atom_id res chain seq x y z
N MET A 1 -3.89 -4.51 -9.49
CA MET A 1 -2.42 -4.28 -9.52
C MET A 1 -1.86 -4.33 -8.10
N LYS A 2 -0.71 -4.97 -7.88
CA LYS A 2 -0.06 -5.08 -6.57
C LYS A 2 1.27 -4.35 -6.57
N ILE A 3 1.57 -3.61 -5.50
CA ILE A 3 2.84 -2.90 -5.36
C ILE A 3 3.51 -3.20 -4.02
N LYS A 4 4.83 -3.19 -4.00
CA LYS A 4 5.65 -3.25 -2.79
C LYS A 4 6.26 -1.88 -2.54
N MET A 5 6.05 -1.33 -1.35
CA MET A 5 6.58 -0.02 -0.99
C MET A 5 8.08 -0.13 -0.67
N LEU A 6 8.87 0.82 -1.15
CA LEU A 6 10.30 0.92 -0.86
C LEU A 6 10.59 1.83 0.34
N LYS A 7 9.67 2.74 0.66
CA LYS A 7 9.79 3.67 1.78
C LYS A 7 8.43 3.89 2.45
N THR A 8 8.46 4.25 3.74
CA THR A 8 7.24 4.52 4.50
C THR A 8 6.69 5.90 4.15
N ILE A 9 5.45 5.97 3.69
CA ILE A 9 4.78 7.22 3.32
C ILE A 9 3.31 7.23 3.75
N HIS A 10 2.75 8.41 3.92
CA HIS A 10 1.31 8.56 4.03
C HIS A 10 0.71 8.55 2.62
N GLY A 11 -0.09 7.53 2.34
CA GLY A 11 -0.62 7.26 1.02
C GLY A 11 -2.00 6.64 1.08
N SER A 12 -2.52 6.19 -0.06
CA SER A 12 -3.85 5.61 -0.12
C SER A 12 -3.93 4.62 -1.28
N ILE A 13 -4.51 3.46 -0.98
CA ILE A 13 -4.65 2.33 -1.91
C ILE A 13 -5.95 2.37 -2.72
N ASP A 14 -6.98 3.02 -2.19
CA ASP A 14 -8.31 3.24 -2.78
C ASP A 14 -8.47 4.71 -3.26
N GLY A 15 -7.53 5.57 -2.88
CA GLY A 15 -7.52 7.01 -3.06
C GLY A 15 -8.53 7.77 -2.20
N VAL A 16 -9.18 7.11 -1.25
CA VAL A 16 -10.15 7.69 -0.32
C VAL A 16 -9.59 7.65 1.09
N THR A 17 -9.14 6.47 1.52
CA THR A 17 -8.59 6.25 2.85
C THR A 17 -7.09 6.50 2.85
N VAL A 18 -6.64 7.53 3.57
CA VAL A 18 -5.21 7.75 3.79
C VAL A 18 -4.73 6.86 4.93
N ILE A 19 -3.76 6.01 4.65
CA ILE A 19 -3.09 5.12 5.61
C ILE A 19 -1.59 5.31 5.53
N GLU A 20 -0.88 4.83 6.55
CA GLU A 20 0.57 4.69 6.47
C GLU A 20 0.91 3.46 5.61
N LEU A 21 1.53 3.71 4.46
CA LEU A 21 2.07 2.69 3.58
C LEU A 21 3.50 2.39 4.04
N GLN A 22 3.71 1.25 4.66
CA GLN A 22 4.99 0.88 5.27
C GLN A 22 5.98 0.35 4.23
N ALA A 23 7.25 0.72 4.36
CA ALA A 23 8.33 0.16 3.56
C ALA A 23 8.39 -1.37 3.72
N GLY A 24 8.61 -2.08 2.61
CA GLY A 24 8.65 -3.54 2.57
C GLY A 24 7.28 -4.21 2.49
N SER A 25 6.20 -3.49 2.82
CA SER A 25 4.84 -4.01 2.77
C SER A 25 4.28 -3.98 1.35
N GLU A 26 3.49 -5.00 1.03
CA GLU A 26 2.81 -5.13 -0.23
C GLU A 26 1.35 -4.69 -0.09
N TYR A 27 0.89 -3.91 -1.06
CA TYR A 27 -0.47 -3.38 -1.09
C TYR A 27 -1.12 -3.73 -2.41
N THR A 28 -2.28 -4.37 -2.30
CA THR A 28 -3.17 -4.58 -3.44
C THR A 28 -3.94 -3.28 -3.68
N MET A 29 -3.71 -2.69 -4.85
CA MET A 29 -4.44 -1.50 -5.29
C MET A 29 -5.81 -1.94 -5.79
N ALA A 30 -6.85 -1.24 -5.34
CA ALA A 30 -8.22 -1.56 -5.72
C ALA A 30 -8.38 -1.57 -7.25
N ASP A 31 -9.14 -2.54 -7.76
CA ASP A 31 -9.32 -2.82 -9.19
C ASP A 31 -10.27 -1.81 -9.85
N ALA A 32 -9.79 -0.58 -9.91
CA ALA A 32 -10.38 0.53 -10.61
C ALA A 32 -9.24 1.30 -11.29
N ALA A 33 -9.50 1.94 -12.43
CA ALA A 33 -8.52 2.77 -13.15
C ALA A 33 -7.79 3.79 -12.25
N ARG A 34 -8.38 4.16 -11.11
CA ARG A 34 -7.78 5.00 -10.08
C ARG A 34 -6.65 4.32 -9.30
N GLY A 35 -6.81 3.05 -8.93
CA GLY A 35 -5.80 2.25 -8.24
C GLY A 35 -4.56 2.04 -9.09
N GLU A 36 -4.74 1.72 -10.38
CA GLU A 36 -3.65 1.60 -11.34
C GLU A 36 -2.87 2.91 -11.53
N ARG A 37 -3.57 4.03 -11.71
CA ARG A 37 -2.92 5.35 -11.82
C ARG A 37 -2.10 5.70 -10.57
N ARG A 38 -2.58 5.33 -9.39
CA ARG A 38 -1.85 5.55 -8.13
C ARG A 38 -0.64 4.64 -8.00
N ALA A 39 -0.81 3.36 -8.29
CA ALA A 39 0.29 2.40 -8.35
C ALA A 39 1.41 2.91 -9.28
N ALA A 40 1.05 3.31 -10.50
CA ALA A 40 1.96 3.89 -11.47
C ALA A 40 2.61 5.19 -10.96
N ALA A 41 1.90 6.02 -10.21
CA ALA A 41 2.48 7.23 -9.61
C ALA A 41 3.53 6.91 -8.54
N TYR A 42 3.28 5.92 -7.67
CA TYR A 42 4.26 5.47 -6.67
C TYR A 42 5.50 4.86 -7.33
N ILE A 43 5.30 4.08 -8.39
CA ILE A 43 6.40 3.50 -9.18
C ILE A 43 7.21 4.58 -9.89
N ARG A 44 6.54 5.54 -10.56
CA ARG A 44 7.20 6.65 -11.25
C ARG A 44 8.04 7.52 -10.33
N ARG A 45 7.67 7.62 -9.05
CA ARG A 45 8.40 8.36 -8.02
C ARG A 45 9.48 7.51 -7.32
N ALA A 46 9.70 6.27 -7.78
CA ALA A 46 10.59 5.30 -7.14
C ALA A 46 10.26 5.05 -5.65
N GLU A 47 8.98 5.15 -5.28
CA GLU A 47 8.49 4.91 -3.91
C GLU A 47 7.99 3.49 -3.72
N ALA A 48 7.67 2.81 -4.82
CA ALA A 48 7.19 1.45 -4.85
C ALA A 48 7.65 0.72 -6.12
N VAL A 49 7.55 -0.61 -6.10
CA VAL A 49 7.81 -1.48 -7.24
C VAL A 49 6.56 -2.31 -7.50
N GLU A 50 6.26 -2.59 -8.76
CA GLU A 50 5.19 -3.51 -9.12
C GLU A 50 5.57 -4.93 -8.70
N VAL A 51 4.63 -5.61 -8.03
CA VAL A 51 4.76 -7.02 -7.70
C VAL A 51 3.95 -7.79 -8.74
N PRO A 52 4.58 -8.45 -9.71
CA PRO A 52 3.85 -9.28 -10.66
C PRO A 52 3.21 -10.45 -9.91
N ASP A 53 1.97 -10.82 -10.28
CA ASP A 53 1.20 -11.95 -9.74
C ASP A 53 1.79 -13.32 -10.17
N VAL A 54 3.12 -13.45 -10.15
CA VAL A 54 3.77 -14.75 -10.30
C VAL A 54 3.65 -15.44 -8.96
N ALA A 55 2.74 -16.40 -8.86
CA ALA A 55 2.50 -17.21 -7.68
C ALA A 55 3.80 -17.79 -7.09
N THR A 56 4.46 -17.05 -6.20
CA THR A 56 5.57 -17.54 -5.39
C THR A 56 5.28 -17.07 -3.99
N GLY A 57 4.75 -18.00 -3.19
CA GLY A 57 4.39 -17.79 -1.80
C GLY A 57 5.57 -17.20 -1.02
N GLY A 58 5.34 -16.08 -0.38
CA GLY A 58 6.36 -15.37 0.38
C GLY A 58 5.73 -14.30 1.25
N ASP A 59 5.35 -14.72 2.45
CA ASP A 59 5.27 -13.92 3.68
C ASP A 59 4.27 -12.74 3.71
N GLN A 60 3.03 -13.07 4.10
CA GLN A 60 2.01 -12.10 4.50
C GLN A 60 1.90 -12.08 6.03
N VAL A 61 2.59 -11.15 6.68
CA VAL A 61 2.20 -10.68 8.02
C VAL A 61 1.90 -9.18 7.91
N ALA A 62 0.69 -8.89 7.43
CA ALA A 62 0.11 -7.56 7.53
C ALA A 62 -0.19 -7.27 9.00
N VAL A 63 0.71 -6.54 9.68
CA VAL A 63 0.41 -6.01 11.02
C VAL A 63 -0.60 -4.88 10.84
N ALA A 64 -1.84 -5.14 11.24
CA ALA A 64 -2.90 -4.13 11.25
C ALA A 64 -2.50 -2.95 12.15
N PRO A 65 -2.74 -1.69 11.75
CA PRO A 65 -2.48 -0.56 12.62
C PRO A 65 -3.45 -0.59 13.81
N GLU A 66 -2.91 -0.76 15.02
CA GLU A 66 -3.64 -0.53 16.27
C GLU A 66 -4.23 0.87 16.25
N ARG A 67 -5.55 0.96 16.16
CA ARG A 67 -6.27 2.21 16.35
C ARG A 67 -6.11 2.63 17.80
N LYS A 68 -5.22 3.58 18.10
CA LYS A 68 -5.24 4.29 19.38
C LYS A 68 -6.58 5.02 19.49
N ALA A 69 -7.47 4.49 20.32
CA ALA A 69 -8.68 5.18 20.73
C ALA A 69 -8.28 6.52 21.36
N ARG A 70 -8.69 7.62 20.72
CA ARG A 70 -8.62 8.96 21.32
C ARG A 70 -9.69 9.01 22.39
N ASP A 71 -9.34 8.66 23.62
CA ASP A 71 -10.21 8.91 24.76
C ASP A 71 -10.27 10.43 25.01
N LYS A 72 -11.49 10.94 25.08
CA LYS A 72 -11.78 12.36 25.18
C LYS A 72 -12.67 12.55 26.40
N LYS A 73 -12.04 13.09 27.44
CA LYS A 73 -12.63 13.77 28.61
C LYS A 73 -12.95 12.90 29.81
#